data_AF-A0AAX2ZLM6-F1
#
_entry.id   AF-A0AAX2ZLM6-F1
#
_cell.length_a   1.000
_cell.length_b   1.000
_cell.length_c   1.000
_cell.angle_alpha   90.00
_cell.angle_beta   90.00
_cell.angle_gamma   90.00
#
_symmetry.space_group_name_H-M   'P 1'
#
loop_
_entity.id
_entity.type
_entity.pdbx_description
1 polymer ?
#
loop_
_entity_poly.entity_id
_entity_poly.type
_entity_poly.pdbx_seq_one_letter_code
_entity_poly.pdbx_strand_id
1 'polypeptide(L)'
;MLKVINSIGSNIKTSDGKSASRCNKAAGAEKVYERKEYIILKVKKGYIVYNTKKVFENGHTHLQSFEMSKTIIDNSIRKKRPKTNNIYLIESHIRVTNDSKYKQTLEELVEAKKDKTKDNKYHNRSYFNAC
;
A
#
# COMPACT_ATOMS: atom_id res chain seq x y z
N MET A 1 -62.29 -11.80 9.78
CA MET A 1 -61.50 -10.61 9.36
C MET A 1 -60.04 -11.03 9.24
N LEU A 2 -59.51 -11.00 8.01
CA LEU A 2 -58.18 -11.49 7.61
C LEU A 2 -57.02 -10.83 8.38
N LYS A 3 -55.96 -11.62 8.67
CA LYS A 3 -54.53 -11.27 8.45
C LYS A 3 -53.78 -12.60 8.22
N VAL A 4 -53.70 -13.10 6.99
CA VAL A 4 -52.62 -12.87 6.00
C VAL A 4 -51.22 -13.04 6.60
N ILE A 5 -50.64 -14.17 6.23
CA ILE A 5 -49.23 -14.58 6.33
C ILE A 5 -48.36 -13.61 5.53
N ASN A 6 -47.14 -13.30 5.99
CA ASN A 6 -46.00 -13.01 5.11
C ASN A 6 -44.68 -13.22 5.87
N SER A 7 -44.03 -14.35 5.54
CA SER A 7 -42.58 -14.51 5.60
C SER A 7 -41.94 -13.71 4.45
N ILE A 8 -40.61 -13.53 4.50
CA ILE A 8 -39.67 -12.96 3.50
C ILE A 8 -39.09 -11.59 3.90
N GLY A 9 -37.76 -11.55 4.02
CA GLY A 9 -37.01 -10.32 3.79
C GLY A 9 -35.71 -10.18 4.58
N SER A 10 -34.72 -11.04 4.33
CA SER A 10 -33.31 -10.68 4.55
C SER A 10 -32.99 -9.36 3.83
N ASN A 11 -32.42 -8.38 4.53
CA ASN A 11 -31.88 -7.18 3.89
C ASN A 11 -30.45 -6.93 4.36
N ILE A 12 -29.53 -7.51 3.59
CA ILE A 12 -28.14 -7.08 3.46
C ILE A 12 -28.19 -5.63 2.94
N LYS A 13 -27.65 -4.68 3.70
CA LYS A 13 -27.31 -3.36 3.17
C LYS A 13 -25.80 -3.23 3.09
N THR A 14 -25.25 -3.77 2.01
CA THR A 14 -24.06 -3.22 1.36
C THR A 14 -24.44 -1.85 0.79
N SER A 15 -23.78 -0.79 1.25
CA SER A 15 -23.80 0.50 0.58
C SER A 15 -22.37 0.95 0.34
N ASP A 16 -21.85 0.54 -0.81
CA ASP A 16 -20.80 1.26 -1.51
C ASP A 16 -21.37 2.58 -2.05
N GLY A 17 -20.60 3.67 -1.95
CA GLY A 17 -20.69 4.76 -2.93
C GLY A 17 -20.98 6.17 -2.41
N LYS A 18 -19.92 6.98 -2.36
CA LYS A 18 -19.84 8.44 -2.57
C LYS A 18 -20.49 9.37 -1.54
N SER A 19 -19.61 9.97 -0.73
CA SER A 19 -19.63 11.42 -0.52
C SER A 19 -18.19 11.93 -0.63
N ALA A 20 -17.88 12.63 -1.73
CA ALA A 20 -16.65 13.38 -1.86
C ALA A 20 -16.78 14.62 -0.96
N SER A 21 -16.35 14.50 0.29
CA SER A 21 -16.39 15.59 1.26
C SER A 21 -15.20 16.53 1.06
N ARG A 22 -15.55 17.81 0.88
CA ARG A 22 -14.66 18.96 0.74
C ARG A 22 -13.68 18.99 1.92
N CYS A 23 -12.38 19.04 1.65
CA CYS A 23 -11.38 19.08 2.71
C CYS A 23 -11.37 20.47 3.38
N ASN A 24 -12.07 20.57 4.51
CA ASN A 24 -12.04 21.75 5.38
C ASN A 24 -10.63 21.89 5.96
N LYS A 25 -10.07 23.10 5.86
CA LYS A 25 -8.66 23.45 6.12
C LYS A 25 -8.20 23.29 7.59
N ALA A 26 -9.00 22.68 8.46
CA ALA A 26 -8.75 22.48 9.89
C ALA A 26 -8.70 20.99 10.34
N ALA A 27 -9.04 20.03 9.48
CA ALA A 27 -9.10 18.62 9.87
C ALA A 27 -7.72 17.95 9.74
N GLY A 28 -7.25 17.33 10.82
CA GLY A 28 -6.12 16.40 10.80
C GLY A 28 -6.33 15.27 9.78
N ALA A 29 -5.29 14.46 9.55
CA ALA A 29 -5.35 13.37 8.59
C ALA A 29 -6.54 12.42 8.89
N GLU A 30 -7.46 12.27 7.93
CA GLU A 30 -8.68 11.49 8.11
C GLU A 30 -8.37 10.01 7.93
N LYS A 31 -8.75 9.15 8.89
CA LYS A 31 -8.59 7.70 8.74
C LYS A 31 -9.62 7.17 7.73
N VAL A 32 -9.14 6.64 6.60
CA VAL A 32 -9.98 6.12 5.50
C VAL A 32 -9.95 4.61 5.37
N TYR A 33 -9.04 3.93 6.06
CA TYR A 33 -8.93 2.47 6.06
C TYR A 33 -8.23 1.98 7.32
N GLU A 34 -8.61 0.78 7.75
CA GLU A 34 -7.99 0.10 8.89
C GLU A 34 -8.03 -1.42 8.66
N ARG A 35 -6.91 -2.08 8.95
CA ARG A 35 -6.81 -3.53 8.93
C ARG A 35 -5.70 -4.01 9.85
N LYS A 36 -6.05 -4.81 10.86
CA LYS A 36 -5.12 -5.25 11.92
C LYS A 36 -4.44 -4.03 12.57
N GLU A 37 -3.11 -4.02 12.63
CA GLU A 37 -2.29 -2.93 13.16
C GLU A 37 -2.00 -1.81 12.16
N TYR A 38 -2.61 -1.83 10.97
CA TYR A 38 -2.35 -0.86 9.92
C TYR A 38 -3.54 0.06 9.68
N ILE A 39 -3.26 1.35 9.52
CA ILE A 39 -4.24 2.35 9.11
C ILE A 39 -3.78 3.12 7.88
N ILE A 40 -4.73 3.61 7.09
CA ILE A 40 -4.47 4.58 6.01
C ILE A 40 -5.14 5.89 6.39
N LEU A 41 -4.34 6.95 6.42
CA LEU A 41 -4.82 8.30 6.64
C LEU A 41 -4.81 9.06 5.31
N LYS A 42 -5.93 9.69 4.95
CA LYS A 42 -6.03 10.63 3.84
C LYS A 42 -5.46 11.97 4.29
N VAL A 43 -4.50 12.46 3.50
CA VAL A 43 -3.92 13.79 3.68
C VAL A 43 -4.17 14.64 2.44
N LYS A 44 -3.88 15.94 2.53
CA LYS A 44 -4.06 16.90 1.42
C LYS A 44 -3.43 16.41 0.12
N LYS A 45 -2.26 15.76 0.19
CA LYS A 45 -1.53 15.22 -0.96
C LYS A 45 -1.22 13.74 -0.76
N GLY A 46 -2.16 12.89 -1.15
CA GLY A 46 -2.01 11.42 -1.13
C GLY A 46 -2.56 10.77 0.14
N TYR A 47 -1.84 9.77 0.62
CA TYR A 47 -2.21 8.87 1.70
C TYR A 47 -0.99 8.55 2.55
N ILE A 48 -1.21 8.32 3.85
CA ILE A 48 -0.19 7.82 4.77
C ILE A 48 -0.59 6.42 5.19
N VAL A 49 0.28 5.45 4.95
CA VAL A 49 0.16 4.12 5.59
C VAL A 49 0.97 4.17 6.87
N TYR A 50 0.35 3.77 7.98
CA TYR A 50 0.98 3.77 9.29
C TYR A 50 0.72 2.44 10.01
N ASN A 51 1.76 1.90 10.64
CA ASN A 51 1.65 0.78 11.56
C ASN A 51 1.54 1.30 13.00
N THR A 52 0.37 1.11 13.62
CA THR A 52 0.04 1.63 14.96
C THR A 52 0.85 0.99 16.08
N LYS A 53 1.55 -0.13 15.82
CA LYS A 53 2.48 -0.76 16.75
C LYS A 53 3.89 -0.16 16.72
N LYS A 54 4.14 0.86 15.90
CA LYS A 54 5.43 1.56 15.80
C LYS A 54 5.27 3.02 16.20
N VAL A 55 6.38 3.68 16.53
CA VAL A 55 6.39 5.16 16.66
C VAL A 55 6.09 5.77 15.29
N PHE A 56 5.21 6.77 15.26
CA PHE A 56 4.76 7.39 14.01
C PHE A 56 5.92 7.78 13.10
N GLU A 57 6.91 8.51 13.60
CA GLU A 57 8.09 8.99 12.86
C GLU A 57 8.75 7.90 11.98
N ASN A 58 8.93 6.69 12.52
CA ASN A 58 9.60 5.58 11.84
C ASN A 58 8.64 4.51 11.28
N GLY A 59 7.36 4.62 11.59
CA GLY A 59 6.34 3.61 11.34
C GLY A 59 5.40 3.92 10.18
N HIS A 60 5.64 5.00 9.43
CA HIS A 60 4.74 5.47 8.39
C HIS A 60 5.42 5.65 7.03
N THR A 61 4.62 5.74 5.98
CA THR A 61 5.07 6.03 4.62
C THR A 61 4.00 6.77 3.84
N HIS A 62 4.44 7.68 2.96
CA HIS A 62 3.57 8.47 2.11
C HIS A 62 3.40 7.82 0.74
N LEU A 63 2.17 7.78 0.23
CA LEU A 63 1.83 7.19 -1.06
C LEU A 63 0.82 8.08 -1.78
N GLN A 64 0.92 8.16 -3.11
CA GLN A 64 -0.05 8.91 -3.90
C GLN A 64 -1.36 8.13 -4.12
N SER A 65 -1.27 6.80 -4.19
CA SER A 65 -2.40 5.92 -4.50
C SER A 65 -2.93 5.18 -3.28
N PHE A 66 -4.26 5.19 -3.13
CA PHE A 66 -4.96 4.42 -2.10
C PHE A 66 -4.82 2.91 -2.33
N GLU A 67 -4.88 2.46 -3.59
CA GLU A 67 -4.76 1.04 -3.91
C GLU A 67 -3.37 0.51 -3.60
N MET A 68 -2.34 1.30 -3.91
CA MET A 68 -0.97 0.96 -3.53
C MET A 68 -0.83 0.90 -2.00
N SER A 69 -1.47 1.82 -1.28
CA SER A 69 -1.50 1.84 0.18
C SER A 69 -2.08 0.54 0.76
N LYS A 70 -3.22 0.08 0.25
CA LYS A 70 -3.80 -1.23 0.61
C LYS A 70 -2.86 -2.38 0.26
N THR A 71 -2.21 -2.33 -0.90
CA THR A 71 -1.27 -3.36 -1.34
C THR A 71 -0.08 -3.51 -0.38
N ILE A 72 0.47 -2.39 0.11
CA ILE A 72 1.55 -2.42 1.11
C ILE A 72 1.08 -3.10 2.40
N ILE A 73 -0.11 -2.75 2.88
CA ILE A 73 -0.71 -3.37 4.07
C ILE A 73 -0.91 -4.87 3.85
N ASP A 74 -1.50 -5.25 2.73
CA ASP A 74 -1.78 -6.64 2.39
C ASP A 74 -0.52 -7.49 2.30
N ASN A 75 0.54 -6.95 1.69
CA ASN A 75 1.83 -7.63 1.61
C ASN A 75 2.48 -7.76 2.98
N SER A 76 2.46 -6.71 3.81
CA SER A 76 3.00 -6.73 5.16
C SER A 76 2.25 -7.68 6.10
N ILE A 77 0.93 -7.83 5.92
CA ILE A 77 0.13 -8.80 6.69
C ILE A 77 0.38 -10.23 6.21
N ARG A 78 0.38 -10.45 4.89
CA ARG A 78 0.50 -11.79 4.28
C ARG A 78 1.94 -12.24 4.09
N LYS A 79 2.91 -11.41 4.47
CA LYS A 79 4.36 -11.60 4.23
C LYS A 79 4.68 -11.91 2.77
N LYS A 80 3.92 -11.29 1.86
CA LYS A 80 4.08 -11.46 0.42
C LYS A 80 5.22 -10.59 -0.09
N ARG A 81 6.03 -11.16 -0.98
CA ARG A 81 7.09 -10.44 -1.67
C ARG A 81 6.49 -9.38 -2.62
N PRO A 82 6.88 -8.10 -2.51
CA PRO A 82 6.42 -7.06 -3.43
C PRO A 82 6.86 -7.37 -4.87
N LYS A 83 5.93 -7.25 -5.82
CA LYS A 83 6.18 -7.50 -7.25
C LYS A 83 6.78 -6.29 -8.00
N THR A 84 7.07 -5.21 -7.29
CA THR A 84 7.55 -3.96 -7.88
C THR A 84 9.07 -3.92 -7.98
N ASN A 85 9.58 -3.18 -8.98
CA ASN A 85 10.99 -2.84 -9.10
C ASN A 85 11.34 -1.51 -8.43
N ASN A 86 10.34 -0.73 -8.02
CA ASN A 86 10.56 0.56 -7.38
C ASN A 86 11.09 0.36 -5.94
N ILE A 87 12.33 0.79 -5.71
CA ILE A 87 13.02 0.69 -4.42
C ILE A 87 12.23 1.39 -3.31
N TYR A 88 11.72 2.60 -3.56
CA TYR A 88 10.95 3.36 -2.57
C TYR A 88 9.72 2.59 -2.07
N LEU A 89 9.03 1.87 -2.97
CA LEU A 89 7.88 1.06 -2.59
C LEU A 89 8.29 -0.15 -1.73
N ILE A 90 9.46 -0.73 -1.98
CA ILE A 90 9.97 -1.85 -1.16
C ILE A 90 10.40 -1.33 0.22
N GLU A 91 11.12 -0.21 0.27
CA GLU A 91 11.45 0.49 1.51
C GLU A 91 10.22 0.90 2.31
N SER A 92 9.12 1.25 1.62
CA SER A 92 7.84 1.53 2.27
C SER A 92 7.31 0.32 3.04
N HIS A 93 7.49 -0.90 2.53
CA HIS A 93 7.13 -2.12 3.28
C HIS A 93 8.06 -2.32 4.48
N ILE A 94 9.37 -2.06 4.33
CA ILE A 94 10.38 -2.14 5.40
C ILE A 94 10.03 -1.18 6.55
N ARG A 95 9.65 0.06 6.24
CA ARG A 95 9.27 1.07 7.26
C ARG A 95 8.08 0.61 8.10
N VAL A 96 7.04 0.08 7.46
CA VAL A 96 5.79 -0.25 8.16
C VAL A 96 5.78 -1.66 8.77
N THR A 97 6.67 -2.57 8.38
CA THR A 97 6.68 -3.92 8.98
C THR A 97 7.29 -3.94 10.38
N ASN A 98 6.80 -4.86 11.22
CA ASN A 98 7.39 -5.24 12.51
C ASN A 98 8.01 -6.64 12.50
N ASP A 99 7.76 -7.42 11.44
CA ASP A 99 8.29 -8.77 11.32
C ASP A 99 9.73 -8.72 10.82
N SER A 100 10.65 -9.22 11.64
CA SER A 100 12.10 -9.19 11.38
C SER A 100 12.49 -10.06 10.19
N LYS A 101 11.91 -11.26 10.06
CA LYS A 101 12.20 -12.19 8.97
C LYS A 101 11.76 -11.61 7.63
N TYR A 102 10.55 -11.06 7.58
CA TYR A 102 10.04 -10.39 6.38
C TYR A 102 10.84 -9.13 6.06
N LYS A 103 11.22 -8.35 7.07
CA LYS A 103 12.10 -7.18 6.90
C LYS A 103 13.41 -7.57 6.23
N GLN A 104 14.08 -8.61 6.72
CA GLN A 104 15.34 -9.11 6.16
C GLN A 104 15.17 -9.50 4.68
N THR A 105 14.12 -10.26 4.33
CA THR A 105 13.85 -10.63 2.93
C THR A 105 13.63 -9.42 2.01
N LEU A 106 13.06 -8.33 2.54
CA LEU A 106 12.88 -7.09 1.77
C LEU A 106 14.18 -6.31 1.62
N GLU A 107 15.04 -6.30 2.64
CA GLU A 107 16.36 -5.65 2.58
C GLU A 107 17.26 -6.35 1.55
N GLU A 108 17.30 -7.68 1.56
CA GLU A 108 17.98 -8.49 0.53
C GLU A 108 17.44 -8.19 -0.88
N LEU A 109 16.12 -7.98 -1.00
CA LEU A 109 15.50 -7.61 -2.27
C LEU A 109 15.93 -6.21 -2.74
N VAL A 110 16.05 -5.25 -1.83
CA VAL A 110 16.53 -3.91 -2.16
C VAL A 110 17.98 -3.98 -2.64
N GLU A 111 18.84 -4.71 -1.93
CA GLU A 111 20.26 -4.83 -2.29
C GLU A 111 20.42 -5.47 -3.67
N ALA A 112 19.76 -6.61 -3.91
CA ALA A 112 19.78 -7.28 -5.21
C ALA A 112 19.26 -6.41 -6.37
N LYS A 113 18.44 -5.38 -6.10
CA LYS A 113 17.98 -4.42 -7.13
C LYS A 113 18.96 -3.27 -7.33
N LYS A 114 19.64 -2.83 -6.27
CA LYS A 114 20.68 -1.79 -6.35
C LYS A 114 21.86 -2.28 -7.19
N ASP A 115 22.31 -3.52 -6.99
CA ASP A 115 23.43 -4.08 -7.74
C ASP A 115 23.15 -4.22 -9.23
N LYS A 116 21.95 -4.69 -9.60
CA LYS A 116 21.54 -4.75 -11.02
C LYS A 116 21.53 -3.40 -11.72
N THR A 117 21.39 -2.30 -10.97
CA THR A 117 21.41 -0.96 -11.55
C THR A 117 22.83 -0.48 -11.84
N LYS A 118 23.84 -0.98 -11.13
CA LYS A 118 25.25 -0.60 -11.30
C LYS A 118 25.83 -1.10 -12.64
N ASP A 119 25.42 -2.28 -13.08
CA ASP A 119 25.95 -2.94 -14.27
C ASP A 119 25.14 -2.67 -15.57
N ASN A 120 24.09 -1.84 -15.52
CA ASN A 120 23.29 -1.45 -16.69
C ASN A 120 24.03 -0.47 -17.62
N LYS A 121 25.31 -0.75 -17.92
CA LYS A 121 26.03 -0.04 -18.98
C LYS A 121 25.43 -0.47 -20.31
N TYR A 122 24.67 0.44 -20.92
CA TYR A 122 24.12 0.24 -22.25
C TYR A 122 25.27 0.02 -23.24
N HIS A 123 25.44 -1.22 -23.72
CA HIS A 123 26.36 -1.53 -24.79
C HIS A 123 25.59 -1.43 -26.10
N ASN A 124 25.69 -0.29 -26.79
CA ASN A 124 25.26 -0.20 -28.17
C ASN A 124 26.18 -1.12 -28.99
N ARG A 125 25.68 -2.29 -29.41
CA ARG A 125 26.40 -3.12 -30.37
C ARG A 125 26.29 -2.39 -31.70
N SER A 126 27.28 -1.53 -32.02
CA SER A 126 27.35 -0.95 -33.36
C SER A 126 27.49 -2.12 -34.33
N TYR A 127 26.45 -2.37 -35.12
CA TYR A 127 26.55 -3.26 -36.27
C TYR A 127 27.49 -2.57 -37.26
N PHE A 128 28.78 -2.89 -37.17
CA PHE A 128 29.70 -2.56 -38.24
C PHE A 128 29.27 -3.42 -39.43
N ASN A 129 28.69 -2.78 -40.43
CA ASN A 129 28.25 -3.41 -41.66
C ASN A 129 29.44 -4.15 -42.27
N ALA A 130 29.38 -5.47 -42.29
CA ALA A 130 30.25 -6.28 -43.12
C ALA A 130 29.66 -6.27 -44.54
N CYS A 131 30.22 -5.43 -45.40
CA CYS A 131 30.16 -5.57 -46.85
C CYS A 131 31.60 -5.64 -47.36
#